data_AF-A0A820R2P2-F1
#
_entry.id   AF-A0A820R2P2-F1
#
_cell.length_a   1.000
_cell.length_b   1.000
_cell.length_c   1.000
_cell.angle_alpha   90.00
_cell.angle_beta   90.00
_cell.angle_gamma   90.00
#
_symmetry.space_group_name_H-M   'P 1'
#
loop_
_entity.id
_entity.type
_entity.pdbx_description
1 polymer ?
#
loop_
_entity_poly.entity_id
_entity_poly.type
_entity_poly.pdbx_seq_one_letter_code
_entity_poly.pdbx_strand_id
1 'polypeptide(L)'
;LTAKERLEKGKDAQTRSQPKWITDCQIIPEFNKVVISTGDRELQFWDQTYCLSTSREVKPNDLPCTQISSLDSAPIKLNYGIPSPDELLLVYGDTEGCINILIFFAARE
;
A
#
# COMPACT_ATOMS: atom_id res chain seq x y z
N LEU A 1 9.30 -7.73 -40.74
CA LEU A 1 8.84 -6.91 -39.61
C LEU A 1 9.67 -5.64 -39.60
N THR A 2 9.00 -4.51 -39.85
CA THR A 2 9.61 -3.20 -40.16
C THR A 2 10.04 -2.54 -38.85
N ALA A 3 11.08 -1.70 -38.87
CA ALA A 3 11.62 -1.06 -37.67
C ALA A 3 10.59 -0.29 -36.81
N LYS A 4 9.45 0.11 -37.40
CA LYS A 4 8.32 0.71 -36.69
C LYS A 4 7.59 -0.26 -35.74
N GLU A 5 7.47 -1.54 -36.09
CA GLU A 5 6.80 -2.55 -35.26
C GLU A 5 7.64 -2.95 -34.02
N ARG A 6 8.96 -2.68 -34.04
CA ARG A 6 9.84 -2.83 -32.88
C ARG A 6 9.72 -1.67 -31.89
N LEU A 7 9.33 -0.48 -32.36
CA LEU A 7 9.19 0.70 -31.50
C LEU A 7 7.89 0.66 -30.69
N GLU A 8 6.82 0.05 -31.24
CA GLU A 8 5.54 -0.12 -30.52
C GLU A 8 5.62 -1.27 -29.49
N LYS A 9 6.29 -2.38 -29.82
CA LYS A 9 6.52 -3.48 -28.86
C LYS A 9 7.53 -3.17 -27.74
N GLY A 10 8.23 -2.03 -27.83
CA GLY A 10 9.15 -1.56 -26.80
C GLY A 10 8.50 -0.76 -25.66
N LYS A 11 7.23 -0.39 -25.79
CA LYS A 11 6.51 0.40 -24.76
C LYS A 11 5.80 -0.45 -23.70
N ASP A 12 5.52 -1.71 -23.98
CA ASP A 12 4.85 -2.61 -23.03
C ASP A 12 5.83 -3.39 -22.12
N ALA A 13 7.14 -3.16 -22.31
CA ALA A 13 8.21 -3.89 -21.60
C ALA A 13 8.90 -3.04 -20.52
N GLN A 14 8.28 -1.96 -20.05
CA GLN A 14 8.91 -1.05 -19.09
C GLN A 14 7.96 -0.57 -17.99
N THR A 15 7.44 -1.50 -17.20
CA THR A 15 7.08 -1.20 -15.80
C THR A 15 7.62 -2.30 -14.89
N ARG A 16 8.94 -2.52 -14.93
CA ARG A 16 9.63 -2.83 -13.67
C ARG A 16 9.41 -1.58 -12.81
N SER A 17 8.33 -1.58 -12.03
CA SER A 17 8.04 -0.55 -11.03
C SER A 17 9.35 -0.30 -10.30
N GLN A 18 9.87 0.92 -10.40
CA GLN A 18 10.99 1.31 -9.56
C GLN A 18 10.61 0.98 -8.10
N PRO A 19 11.53 0.45 -7.28
CA PRO A 19 11.23 0.16 -5.90
C PRO A 19 10.78 1.45 -5.21
N LYS A 20 9.55 1.45 -4.68
CA LYS A 20 8.98 2.61 -3.99
C LYS A 20 9.56 2.72 -2.60
N TRP A 21 9.87 3.93 -2.17
CA TRP A 21 10.34 4.15 -0.79
C TRP A 21 9.16 4.02 0.18
N ILE A 22 9.35 3.17 1.18
CA ILE A 22 8.43 3.03 2.31
C ILE A 22 8.78 4.10 3.34
N THR A 23 7.80 4.88 3.76
CA THR A 23 7.97 5.95 4.74
C THR A 23 7.68 5.49 6.16
N ASP A 24 6.65 4.65 6.33
CA ASP A 24 6.32 4.01 7.60
C ASP A 24 5.49 2.73 7.40
N CYS A 25 5.42 1.88 8.42
CA CYS A 25 4.55 0.70 8.41
C CYS A 25 3.90 0.46 9.78
N GLN A 26 2.70 -0.14 9.76
CA GLN A 26 2.02 -0.61 10.96
C GLN A 26 1.40 -1.99 10.78
N ILE A 27 1.54 -2.82 11.82
CA ILE A 27 0.93 -4.14 11.90
C ILE A 27 -0.37 -4.00 12.69
N ILE A 28 -1.47 -4.45 12.09
CA ILE A 28 -2.83 -4.37 12.65
C ILE A 28 -3.34 -5.82 12.78
N PRO A 29 -2.99 -6.52 13.87
CA PRO A 29 -3.26 -7.95 14.02
C PRO A 29 -4.75 -8.29 14.08
N GLU A 30 -5.58 -7.38 14.59
CA GLU A 30 -7.02 -7.56 14.74
C GLU A 30 -7.74 -7.79 13.41
N PHE A 31 -7.18 -7.25 12.32
CA PHE A 31 -7.71 -7.40 10.96
C PHE A 31 -6.83 -8.28 10.05
N ASN A 32 -5.77 -8.90 10.59
CA ASN A 32 -4.74 -9.61 9.84
C ASN A 32 -4.20 -8.74 8.68
N LYS A 33 -3.88 -7.47 8.98
CA LYS A 33 -3.39 -6.51 7.99
C LYS A 33 -2.05 -5.90 8.40
N VAL A 34 -1.23 -5.60 7.40
CA VAL A 34 -0.07 -4.72 7.51
C VAL A 34 -0.31 -3.54 6.60
N VAL A 35 -0.23 -2.33 7.15
CA VAL A 35 -0.36 -1.08 6.40
C VAL A 35 1.01 -0.51 6.17
N ILE A 36 1.28 -0.12 4.93
CA ILE A 36 2.54 0.50 4.51
C ILE A 36 2.21 1.83 3.85
N SER A 37 2.94 2.87 4.24
CA SER A 37 2.92 4.18 3.59
C SER A 37 4.12 4.32 2.66
N THR A 38 3.91 4.99 1.53
CA THR A 38 4.97 5.19 0.53
C THR A 38 5.20 6.67 0.24
N GLY A 39 6.42 6.99 -0.18
CA GLY A 39 6.77 8.32 -0.69
C GLY A 39 6.05 8.72 -1.97
N ASP A 40 5.43 7.76 -2.67
CA ASP A 40 4.64 7.98 -3.89
C ASP A 40 3.18 8.37 -3.61
N ARG A 41 2.87 8.81 -2.38
CA ARG A 41 1.54 9.25 -1.95
C ARG A 41 0.52 8.11 -1.99
N GLU A 42 0.91 6.98 -1.41
CA GLU A 42 0.07 5.78 -1.35
C GLU A 42 0.06 5.16 0.06
N LEU A 43 -1.08 4.55 0.39
CA LEU A 43 -1.23 3.60 1.50
C LEU A 43 -1.57 2.23 0.93
N GLN A 44 -0.80 1.22 1.32
CA GLN A 44 -0.95 -0.15 0.86
C GLN A 44 -1.32 -1.07 2.02
N PHE A 45 -2.34 -1.89 1.82
CA PHE A 45 -2.83 -2.86 2.79
C PHE A 45 -2.45 -4.25 2.34
N TRP A 46 -1.67 -4.93 3.17
CA TRP A 46 -1.15 -6.27 2.91
C TRP A 46 -1.72 -7.27 3.91
N ASP A 47 -1.80 -8.53 3.50
CA ASP A 47 -2.14 -9.60 4.44
C ASP A 47 -0.95 -9.90 5.35
N GLN A 48 -1.17 -9.88 6.67
CA GLN A 48 -0.09 -10.09 7.63
C GLN A 48 0.50 -11.50 7.56
N THR A 49 -0.32 -12.52 7.26
CA THR A 49 0.17 -13.91 7.12
C THR A 49 1.14 -14.01 5.95
N TYR A 50 0.87 -13.29 4.86
CA TYR A 50 1.76 -13.22 3.72
C TYR A 50 3.05 -12.45 4.06
N CYS A 51 2.95 -11.27 4.67
CA CYS A 51 4.11 -10.43 5.00
C CYS A 51 5.09 -11.06 6.01
N LEU A 52 4.60 -11.90 6.93
CA LEU A 52 5.41 -12.54 7.97
C LEU A 52 5.91 -13.94 7.59
N SER A 53 5.51 -14.46 6.42
CA SER A 53 5.99 -15.76 5.95
C SER A 53 7.48 -15.70 5.60
N THR A 54 8.25 -16.67 6.10
CA THR A 54 9.68 -16.82 5.81
C THR A 54 9.97 -17.54 4.49
N SER A 55 8.94 -18.12 3.84
CA SER A 55 9.07 -18.74 2.53
C SER A 55 9.09 -17.67 1.44
N ARG A 56 10.30 -17.28 1.01
CA ARG A 56 10.58 -16.21 0.02
C ARG A 56 10.15 -16.50 -1.43
N GLU A 57 9.08 -17.25 -1.66
CA GLU A 57 8.51 -17.33 -3.00
C GLU A 57 7.54 -16.16 -3.19
N VAL A 58 8.11 -15.03 -3.60
CA VAL A 58 7.32 -13.89 -4.09
C VAL A 58 6.71 -14.31 -5.43
N LYS A 59 5.44 -14.67 -5.41
CA LYS A 59 4.63 -14.98 -6.58
C LYS A 59 4.27 -13.70 -7.34
N PRO A 60 4.06 -13.81 -8.66
CA PRO A 60 3.70 -12.67 -9.51
C PRO A 60 2.37 -11.97 -9.17
N ASN A 61 1.59 -12.49 -8.20
CA ASN A 61 0.34 -11.89 -7.70
C ASN A 61 0.48 -11.29 -6.30
N ASP A 62 1.70 -11.07 -5.81
CA ASP A 62 1.94 -10.47 -4.49
C ASP A 62 1.80 -8.95 -4.57
N LEU A 63 0.55 -8.57 -4.81
CA LEU A 63 0.07 -7.20 -4.78
C LEU A 63 -0.58 -6.95 -3.42
N PRO A 64 -0.60 -5.69 -2.96
CA PRO A 64 -1.36 -5.36 -1.77
C PRO A 64 -2.82 -5.79 -1.98
N CYS A 65 -3.45 -6.29 -0.92
CA CYS A 65 -4.88 -6.62 -0.92
C CYS A 65 -5.71 -5.42 -1.37
N THR A 66 -5.30 -4.22 -0.98
CA THR A 66 -5.92 -2.96 -1.37
C THR A 66 -4.88 -1.85 -1.32
N GLN A 67 -5.01 -0.86 -2.20
CA GLN A 67 -4.16 0.32 -2.22
C GLN A 67 -5.01 1.58 -2.37
N ILE A 68 -4.72 2.59 -1.55
CA ILE A 68 -5.18 3.96 -1.74
C ILE A 68 -4.02 4.72 -2.39
N SER A 69 -4.20 5.17 -3.63
CA SER A 69 -3.19 5.91 -4.39
C SER A 69 -3.58 7.37 -4.52
N SER A 70 -2.60 8.19 -4.94
CA SER A 70 -2.82 9.60 -5.28
C SER A 70 -3.37 10.42 -4.12
N LEU A 71 -2.86 10.18 -2.91
CA LEU A 71 -3.05 11.10 -1.79
C LEU A 71 -2.50 12.49 -2.18
N ASP A 72 -3.05 13.55 -1.60
CA ASP A 72 -2.65 14.92 -1.93
C ASP A 72 -1.14 15.13 -1.66
N SER A 73 -0.69 14.64 -0.51
CA SER A 73 0.66 14.71 0.04
C SER A 73 1.19 13.32 0.42
N ALA A 74 2.50 13.19 0.66
CA ALA A 74 3.09 11.90 0.99
C ALA A 74 2.97 11.58 2.49
N PRO A 75 2.38 10.44 2.89
CA PRO A 75 2.34 10.02 4.29
C PRO A 75 3.76 9.74 4.82
N ILE A 76 4.10 10.26 5.99
CA ILE A 76 5.42 10.12 6.62
C ILE A 76 5.37 9.22 7.85
N LYS A 77 4.32 9.32 8.67
CA LYS A 77 4.16 8.55 9.91
C LYS A 77 2.76 8.02 10.06
N LEU A 78 2.64 6.72 10.34
CA LEU A 78 1.38 6.01 10.55
C LEU A 78 1.18 5.70 12.03
N ASN A 79 -0.06 5.84 12.47
CA ASN A 79 -0.54 5.27 13.73
C ASN A 79 -1.96 4.75 13.53
N TYR A 80 -2.42 3.85 14.40
CA TYR A 80 -3.78 3.35 14.33
C TYR A 80 -4.40 3.20 15.71
N GLY A 81 -5.73 3.14 15.72
CA GLY A 81 -6.54 2.80 16.89
C GLY A 81 -7.73 1.96 16.48
N ILE A 82 -8.28 1.20 17.44
CA ILE A 82 -9.43 0.32 17.24
C ILE A 82 -10.49 0.74 18.26
N PRO A 83 -11.36 1.71 17.91
CA PRO A 83 -12.39 2.20 18.82
C PRO A 83 -13.45 1.13 19.14
N SER A 84 -13.73 0.25 18.17
CA SER A 84 -14.66 -0.87 18.31
C SER A 84 -14.19 -2.05 17.44
N PRO A 85 -14.70 -3.28 17.67
CA PRO A 85 -14.26 -4.47 16.92
C PRO A 85 -14.43 -4.37 15.40
N ASP A 86 -15.37 -3.56 14.93
CA ASP A 86 -15.70 -3.38 13.52
C ASP A 86 -15.10 -2.09 12.93
N GLU A 87 -14.28 -1.35 13.68
CA GLU A 87 -13.82 -0.02 13.31
C GLU A 87 -12.30 0.11 13.44
N LEU A 88 -11.66 0.55 12.36
CA LEU A 88 -10.25 0.88 12.32
C LEU A 88 -10.08 2.37 12.05
N LEU A 89 -9.42 3.06 12.98
CA LEU A 89 -8.95 4.43 12.83
C LEU A 89 -7.48 4.39 12.39
N LEU A 90 -7.18 4.87 11.18
CA LEU A 90 -5.82 5.04 10.68
C LEU A 90 -5.48 6.53 10.64
N VAL A 91 -4.42 6.92 11.32
CA VAL A 91 -3.95 8.30 11.39
C VAL A 91 -2.59 8.39 10.73
N TYR A 92 -2.37 9.40 9.88
CA TYR A 92 -1.05 9.68 9.37
C TYR A 92 -0.71 11.16 9.30
N GLY A 93 0.55 11.47 9.61
CA GLY A 93 1.16 12.77 9.31
C GLY A 93 1.75 12.77 7.91
N ASP A 94 1.69 13.88 7.20
CA ASP A 94 2.21 14.01 5.84
C ASP A 94 3.34 15.04 5.68
N THR A 95 3.85 15.17 4.44
CA THR A 95 4.93 16.11 4.08
C THR A 95 4.56 17.59 4.20
N GLU A 96 3.28 17.92 4.29
CA GLU A 96 2.81 19.30 4.45
C GLU A 96 2.59 19.67 5.93
N GLY A 97 2.82 18.72 6.84
CA GLY A 97 2.59 18.90 8.27
C GLY A 97 1.14 18.73 8.68
N CYS A 98 0.29 18.19 7.81
CA CYS A 98 -1.10 17.89 8.12
C CYS A 98 -1.24 16.51 8.79
N ILE A 99 -2.29 16.37 9.60
CA ILE A 99 -2.70 15.11 10.21
C ILE A 99 -3.99 14.67 9.52
N ASN A 100 -3.93 13.51 8.88
CA ASN A 100 -5.04 12.91 8.16
C ASN A 100 -5.59 11.72 8.96
N ILE A 101 -6.91 11.57 8.96
CA ILE A 101 -7.60 10.51 9.69
C ILE A 101 -8.51 9.77 8.70
N LEU A 102 -8.30 8.46 8.58
CA LEU A 102 -9.14 7.56 7.80
C LEU A 102 -9.85 6.60 8.74
N ILE A 103 -11.15 6.39 8.50
CA ILE A 103 -11.97 5.47 9.28
C ILE A 103 -12.45 4.36 8.34
N PHE A 104 -12.18 3.12 8.72
CA PHE A 104 -12.62 1.94 8.01
C PHE A 104 -13.61 1.18 8.88
N PHE A 105 -14.69 0.71 8.27
CA PHE A 105 -15.70 -0.13 8.91
C PHE A 105 -15.67 -1.52 8.29
N ALA A 106 -15.81 -2.55 9.12
CA ALA A 106 -16.06 -3.90 8.65
C ALA A 106 -17.38 -3.93 7.86
N ALA A 107 -17.37 -4.57 6.69
CA ALA A 107 -18.59 -4.81 5.95
C ALA A 107 -19.49 -5.75 6.75
N ARG A 108 -20.74 -5.34 7.01
CA ARG A 108 -21.78 -6.20 7.55
C ARG A 108 -22.55 -6.80 6.37
N GLU A 109 -22.62 -8.12 6.28
CA GLU A 109 -23.51 -8.83 5.35
C GLU A 109 -24.98 -8.68 5.75
#